data_AF-A0A1Y4MMV3-F1
#
_entry.id   AF-A0A1Y4MMV3-F1
#
_cell.length_a   1.000
_cell.length_b   1.000
_cell.length_c   1.000
_cell.angle_alpha   90.00
_cell.angle_beta   90.00
_cell.angle_gamma   90.00
#
_symmetry.space_group_name_H-M   'P 1'
#
loop_
_entity.id
_entity.type
_entity.pdbx_description
1 polymer ?
#
loop_
_entity_poly.entity_id
_entity_poly.type
_entity_poly.pdbx_seq_one_letter_code
_entity_poly.pdbx_strand_id
1 'polypeptide(L)'
;MNSIFDEHKMIHVLETCIPNGETLAAGIHGVTLQVNKKKTSRFDVYIGITKDYLIVSECEERKYLNEFYHVPDLRKTVAEDIGVCFPLADIQSCEIKNAIMGAVNCSITLKNGGFLKLQFPKRGGLGKGMPRHTEYREKIIEKLIALNGSR
;
A
#
# COMPACT_ATOMS: atom_id res chain seq x y z
N MET A 1 17.80 3.51 -14.55
CA MET A 1 17.96 3.36 -13.09
C MET A 1 16.58 3.03 -12.53
N ASN A 2 16.31 1.77 -12.18
CA ASN A 2 15.00 1.32 -11.68
C ASN A 2 14.95 1.45 -10.16
N SER A 3 14.81 2.68 -9.66
CA SER A 3 14.55 2.92 -8.24
C SER A 3 13.12 2.52 -7.89
N ILE A 4 12.85 2.16 -6.63
CA ILE A 4 11.48 2.01 -6.13
C ILE A 4 10.72 3.34 -6.11
N PHE A 5 11.42 4.47 -6.16
CA PHE A 5 10.86 5.82 -6.24
C PHE A 5 10.63 6.27 -7.68
N ASP A 6 9.93 5.45 -8.45
CA ASP A 6 9.57 5.72 -9.85
C ASP A 6 8.05 5.60 -10.02
N GLU A 7 7.43 6.66 -10.51
CA GLU A 7 5.98 6.75 -10.65
C GLU A 7 5.43 5.82 -11.74
N HIS A 8 6.12 5.67 -12.87
CA HIS A 8 5.68 4.79 -13.95
C HIS A 8 5.77 3.33 -13.52
N LYS A 9 6.85 2.95 -12.82
CA LYS A 9 7.00 1.61 -12.24
C LYS A 9 5.89 1.33 -11.23
N MET A 10 5.60 2.28 -10.35
CA MET A 10 4.50 2.14 -9.39
C MET A 10 3.16 1.93 -10.09
N ILE A 11 2.82 2.78 -11.06
CA ILE A 11 1.55 2.68 -11.80
C ILE A 11 1.43 1.30 -12.43
N HIS A 12 2.46 0.85 -13.14
CA HIS A 12 2.48 -0.45 -13.79
C HIS A 12 2.24 -1.60 -12.80
N VAL A 13 2.92 -1.60 -11.64
CA VAL A 13 2.73 -2.64 -10.62
C VAL A 13 1.31 -2.60 -10.05
N LEU A 14 0.81 -1.43 -9.70
CA LEU A 14 -0.54 -1.29 -9.12
C LEU A 14 -1.62 -1.73 -10.11
N GLU A 15 -1.50 -1.38 -11.39
CA GLU A 15 -2.46 -1.75 -12.44
C GLU A 15 -2.65 -3.27 -12.58
N THR A 16 -1.58 -4.06 -12.38
CA THR A 16 -1.70 -5.54 -12.41
C THR A 16 -2.53 -6.12 -11.26
N CYS A 17 -2.76 -5.34 -10.20
CA CYS A 17 -3.51 -5.73 -9.02
C CYS A 17 -4.94 -5.16 -8.98
N ILE A 18 -5.28 -4.26 -9.91
CA ILE A 18 -6.59 -3.59 -9.95
C ILE A 18 -7.66 -4.58 -10.43
N PRO A 19 -8.81 -4.69 -9.73
CA PRO A 19 -9.95 -5.48 -10.21
C PRO A 19 -10.53 -4.91 -11.52
N ASN A 20 -11.09 -5.79 -12.36
CA ASN A 20 -11.75 -5.37 -13.60
C ASN A 20 -12.84 -4.30 -13.34
N GLY A 21 -12.80 -3.20 -14.10
CA GLY A 21 -13.76 -2.09 -14.00
C GLY A 21 -13.35 -0.96 -13.05
N GLU A 22 -12.25 -1.11 -12.31
CA GLU A 22 -11.68 -0.05 -11.49
C GLU A 22 -10.57 0.71 -12.22
N THR A 23 -10.24 1.90 -11.73
CA THR A 23 -9.13 2.72 -12.25
C THR A 23 -8.35 3.32 -11.09
N LEU A 24 -7.02 3.34 -11.21
CA LEU A 24 -6.14 3.92 -10.20
C LEU A 24 -6.41 5.43 -10.08
N ALA A 25 -6.86 5.87 -8.91
CA ALA A 25 -7.10 7.29 -8.63
C ALA A 25 -5.83 7.99 -8.11
N ALA A 26 -5.06 7.29 -7.28
CA ALA A 26 -3.79 7.76 -6.74
C ALA A 26 -2.92 6.58 -6.32
N GLY A 27 -1.60 6.73 -6.40
CA GLY A 27 -0.64 5.74 -5.91
C GLY A 27 0.57 6.42 -5.28
N ILE A 28 1.10 5.86 -4.20
CA ILE A 28 2.36 6.32 -3.61
C ILE A 28 3.28 5.17 -3.22
N HIS A 29 4.55 5.49 -3.03
CA HIS A 29 5.44 4.66 -2.23
C HIS A 29 5.11 4.80 -0.74
N GLY A 30 5.07 3.67 -0.03
CA GLY A 30 4.86 3.58 1.40
C GLY A 30 5.63 2.43 2.02
N VAL A 31 5.42 2.23 3.31
CA VAL A 31 6.05 1.14 4.06
C VAL A 31 4.97 0.38 4.80
N THR A 32 4.92 -0.94 4.61
CA THR A 32 4.13 -1.79 5.50
C THR A 32 4.91 -2.02 6.77
N LEU A 33 4.31 -1.77 7.93
CA LEU A 33 4.96 -1.95 9.24
C LEU A 33 4.54 -3.25 9.92
N GLN A 34 3.30 -3.67 9.73
CA GLN A 34 2.75 -4.85 10.36
C GLN A 34 1.63 -5.41 9.50
N VAL A 35 1.72 -6.71 9.26
CA VAL A 35 0.82 -7.42 8.36
C VAL A 35 -0.18 -8.27 9.15
N ASN A 36 0.14 -8.70 10.36
CA ASN A 36 -0.85 -9.29 11.24
C ASN A 36 -0.51 -8.94 12.70
N LYS A 37 -1.48 -9.09 13.61
CA LYS A 37 -1.30 -8.67 15.01
C LYS A 37 -0.13 -9.37 15.74
N LYS A 38 0.36 -10.51 15.23
CA LYS A 38 1.42 -11.32 15.85
C LYS A 38 2.81 -11.17 15.20
N LYS A 39 2.88 -10.72 13.94
CA LYS A 39 4.10 -10.67 13.13
C LYS A 39 4.26 -9.28 12.53
N THR A 40 5.36 -8.64 12.90
CA THR A 40 5.79 -7.34 12.39
C THR A 40 6.84 -7.59 11.32
N SER A 41 6.63 -7.04 10.13
CA SER A 41 7.61 -7.10 9.04
C SER A 41 7.54 -5.79 8.28
N ARG A 42 8.72 -5.24 7.95
CA ARG A 42 8.85 -3.94 7.29
C ARG A 42 9.22 -4.15 5.82
N PHE A 43 8.36 -3.67 4.92
CA PHE A 43 8.58 -3.75 3.48
C PHE A 43 8.24 -2.44 2.81
N ASP A 44 9.01 -2.06 1.80
CA ASP A 44 8.66 -1.00 0.88
C ASP A 44 7.53 -1.50 -0.04
N VAL A 45 6.44 -0.74 -0.08
CA VAL A 45 5.23 -1.08 -0.82
C VAL A 45 4.75 0.10 -1.65
N TYR A 46 4.14 -0.20 -2.79
CA TYR A 46 3.25 0.71 -3.48
C TYR A 46 1.85 0.61 -2.86
N ILE A 47 1.27 1.77 -2.55
CA ILE A 47 -0.08 1.90 -2.01
C ILE A 47 -0.90 2.68 -3.02
N GLY A 48 -1.89 2.02 -3.61
CA GLY A 48 -2.84 2.59 -4.55
C GLY A 48 -4.23 2.70 -3.95
N ILE A 49 -5.03 3.65 -4.46
CA ILE A 49 -6.46 3.70 -4.19
C ILE A 49 -7.23 3.87 -5.48
N THR A 50 -8.36 3.19 -5.56
CA THR A 50 -9.33 3.26 -6.66
C THR A 50 -10.65 3.82 -6.12
N LYS A 51 -11.75 3.68 -6.86
CA LYS A 51 -13.07 4.12 -6.38
C LYS A 51 -13.49 3.29 -5.17
N ASP A 52 -13.33 1.97 -5.28
CA ASP A 52 -13.88 0.98 -4.34
C ASP A 52 -12.84 0.08 -3.66
N TYR A 53 -11.54 0.21 -3.99
CA TYR A 53 -10.47 -0.63 -3.43
C TYR A 53 -9.24 0.17 -2.97
N LEU A 54 -8.61 -0.32 -1.89
CA LEU A 54 -7.25 -0.02 -1.50
C LEU A 54 -6.34 -1.14 -2.03
N ILE A 55 -5.20 -0.79 -2.61
CA ILE A 55 -4.24 -1.73 -3.20
C ILE A 55 -2.90 -1.55 -2.51
N VAL A 56 -2.26 -2.65 -2.11
CA VAL A 56 -0.94 -2.63 -1.49
C VAL A 56 -0.10 -3.76 -2.06
N SER A 57 1.01 -3.41 -2.71
CA SER A 57 1.93 -4.37 -3.34
C SER A 57 3.38 -4.05 -2.98
N GLU A 58 4.22 -5.06 -2.83
CA GLU A 58 5.66 -4.86 -2.59
C GLU A 58 6.35 -4.19 -3.80
N CYS A 59 7.31 -3.29 -3.54
CA CYS A 59 8.02 -2.52 -4.57
C CYS A 59 9.04 -3.34 -5.38
N GLU A 60 9.61 -4.38 -4.76
CA GLU A 60 10.68 -5.21 -5.32
C GLU A 60 10.33 -6.69 -5.26
N GLU A 61 11.00 -7.46 -6.12
CA GLU A 61 10.98 -8.92 -6.07
C GLU A 61 11.75 -9.42 -4.86
N ARG A 62 11.24 -10.51 -4.28
CA ARG A 62 11.96 -11.21 -3.22
C ARG A 62 13.02 -12.10 -3.86
N LYS A 63 14.10 -11.49 -4.36
CA LYS A 63 15.22 -12.18 -5.04
C LYS A 63 15.73 -13.38 -4.25
N TYR A 64 15.87 -13.25 -2.94
CA TYR A 64 16.34 -14.34 -2.06
C TYR A 64 15.39 -15.54 -2.02
N LEU A 65 14.07 -15.35 -2.09
CA LEU A 65 13.11 -16.46 -2.15
C LEU A 65 13.12 -17.12 -3.55
N ASN A 66 13.19 -16.31 -4.61
CA ASN A 66 13.18 -16.80 -5.99
C ASN A 66 14.46 -17.57 -6.36
N GLU A 67 15.62 -17.09 -5.91
CA GLU A 67 16.93 -17.71 -6.20
C GLU A 67 17.14 -19.03 -5.45
N PHE A 68 16.66 -19.15 -4.21
CA PHE A 68 16.90 -20.34 -3.39
C PHE A 68 15.77 -21.38 -3.42
N TYR A 69 14.52 -20.95 -3.59
CA TYR A 69 13.37 -21.85 -3.50
C TYR A 69 12.68 -22.10 -4.84
N HIS A 70 13.12 -21.47 -5.95
CA HIS A 70 12.50 -21.57 -7.28
C HIS A 70 10.96 -21.47 -7.28
N VAL A 71 10.42 -20.71 -6.32
CA VAL A 71 8.99 -20.47 -6.23
C VAL A 71 8.63 -19.44 -7.31
N PRO A 72 7.59 -19.67 -8.13
CA PRO A 72 7.13 -18.67 -9.07
C PRO A 72 6.82 -17.36 -8.32
N ASP A 73 7.45 -16.26 -8.71
CA ASP A 73 7.19 -14.94 -8.12
C ASP A 73 5.83 -14.40 -8.60
N LEU A 74 4.78 -14.93 -7.98
CA LEU A 74 3.40 -14.53 -8.18
C LEU A 74 3.08 -13.49 -7.13
N ARG A 75 3.45 -12.22 -7.30
CA ARG A 75 3.24 -11.16 -6.29
C ARG A 75 1.76 -10.90 -5.99
N LYS A 76 1.19 -11.78 -5.17
CA LYS A 76 0.33 -11.50 -4.02
C LYS A 76 1.27 -11.81 -2.85
N THR A 77 1.72 -10.85 -2.05
CA THR A 77 0.98 -10.51 -0.85
C THR A 77 1.76 -9.62 0.10
N VAL A 78 1.01 -8.78 0.79
CA VAL A 78 1.33 -8.36 2.15
C VAL A 78 0.97 -9.55 3.06
N ALA A 79 1.87 -10.54 3.19
CA ALA A 79 1.66 -11.91 3.71
C ALA A 79 0.59 -12.76 3.01
N GLU A 80 0.92 -14.00 2.66
CA GLU A 80 0.12 -14.92 1.82
C GLU A 80 -1.38 -14.97 2.19
N ASP A 81 -1.70 -14.72 3.46
CA ASP A 81 -3.04 -14.77 4.02
C ASP A 81 -3.92 -13.51 3.80
N ILE A 82 -3.35 -12.35 3.44
CA ILE A 82 -4.08 -11.06 3.47
C ILE A 82 -4.31 -10.46 2.09
N GLY A 83 -3.50 -10.81 1.09
CA GLY A 83 -3.69 -10.34 -0.29
C GLY A 83 -3.05 -8.98 -0.58
N VAL A 84 -3.43 -8.39 -1.71
CA VAL A 84 -2.90 -7.09 -2.22
C VAL A 84 -4.00 -6.09 -2.56
N CYS A 85 -5.26 -6.53 -2.56
CA CYS A 85 -6.40 -5.73 -3.00
C CYS A 85 -7.52 -5.88 -1.95
N PHE A 86 -7.94 -4.76 -1.39
CA PHE A 86 -8.81 -4.68 -0.23
C PHE A 86 -10.03 -3.84 -0.60
N PRO A 87 -11.23 -4.44 -0.69
CA PRO A 87 -12.46 -3.67 -0.87
C PRO A 87 -12.59 -2.66 0.27
N LEU A 88 -12.84 -1.38 -0.06
CA LEU A 88 -13.05 -0.35 0.95
C LEU A 88 -14.28 -0.66 1.82
N ALA A 89 -15.27 -1.34 1.24
CA ALA A 89 -16.44 -1.84 1.95
C ALA A 89 -16.11 -2.87 3.05
N ASP A 90 -14.96 -3.55 2.96
CA ASP A 90 -14.52 -4.55 3.94
C ASP A 90 -13.66 -3.95 5.05
N ILE A 91 -13.31 -2.66 4.96
CA ILE A 91 -12.61 -1.94 6.01
C ILE A 91 -13.57 -1.70 7.18
N GLN A 92 -13.29 -2.35 8.30
CA GLN A 92 -14.00 -2.16 9.55
C GLN A 92 -13.48 -0.93 10.32
N SER A 93 -12.21 -0.56 10.25
CA SER A 93 -11.75 0.69 10.83
C SER A 93 -10.43 1.11 10.21
N CYS A 94 -10.17 2.42 10.20
CA CYS A 94 -8.95 2.98 9.66
C CYS A 94 -8.38 4.06 10.60
N GLU A 95 -7.49 3.71 11.53
CA GLU A 95 -6.90 4.70 12.42
C GLU A 95 -5.71 5.41 11.78
N ILE A 96 -5.81 6.73 11.61
CA ILE A 96 -4.76 7.57 11.04
C ILE A 96 -4.09 8.40 12.14
N LYS A 97 -2.76 8.34 12.23
CA LYS A 97 -1.96 9.04 13.24
C LYS A 97 -0.72 9.65 12.61
N ASN A 98 -0.41 10.90 12.99
CA ASN A 98 0.85 11.52 12.60
C ASN A 98 2.04 10.72 13.15
N ALA A 99 3.11 10.64 12.37
CA ALA A 99 4.37 10.00 12.71
C ALA A 99 5.53 11.00 12.59
N ILE A 100 6.74 10.53 12.87
CA ILE A 100 7.95 11.37 12.88
C ILE A 100 8.23 11.89 11.46
N MET A 101 8.81 13.09 11.36
CA MET A 101 9.21 13.73 10.10
C MET A 101 8.05 13.97 9.11
N GLY A 102 6.82 14.07 9.61
CA GLY A 102 5.61 14.34 8.82
C GLY A 102 5.11 13.14 8.02
N ALA A 103 5.62 11.94 8.29
CA ALA A 103 4.96 10.71 7.85
C ALA A 103 3.61 10.53 8.57
N VAL A 104 2.74 9.70 8.02
CA VAL A 104 1.44 9.34 8.61
C VAL A 104 1.35 7.83 8.68
N ASN A 105 1.00 7.29 9.84
CA ASN A 105 0.70 5.89 10.01
C ASN A 105 -0.81 5.66 9.87
N CYS A 106 -1.19 4.57 9.21
CA CYS A 106 -2.55 4.14 9.03
C CYS A 106 -2.69 2.69 9.46
N SER A 107 -3.60 2.42 10.39
CA SER A 107 -3.87 1.07 10.90
C SER A 107 -5.28 0.67 10.49
N ILE A 108 -5.37 -0.33 9.62
CA ILE A 108 -6.61 -0.78 8.99
C ILE A 108 -6.99 -2.11 9.61
N THR A 109 -8.22 -2.22 10.10
CA THR A 109 -8.83 -3.49 10.51
C THR A 109 -9.91 -3.85 9.51
N LEU A 110 -9.86 -5.08 8.99
CA LEU A 110 -10.86 -5.62 8.07
C LEU A 110 -11.96 -6.34 8.86
N LYS A 111 -13.16 -6.43 8.29
CA LYS A 111 -14.31 -7.13 8.90
C LYS A 111 -14.04 -8.60 9.23
N ASN A 112 -13.17 -9.25 8.47
CA ASN A 112 -12.75 -10.64 8.70
C ASN A 112 -11.68 -10.80 9.80
N GLY A 113 -11.30 -9.71 10.49
CA GLY A 113 -10.26 -9.70 11.53
C GLY A 113 -8.84 -9.50 11.00
N GLY A 114 -8.64 -9.42 9.68
CA GLY A 114 -7.37 -9.03 9.06
C GLY A 114 -6.94 -7.64 9.52
N PHE A 115 -5.63 -7.40 9.59
CA PHE A 115 -5.10 -6.15 10.11
C PHE A 115 -3.87 -5.71 9.32
N LEU A 116 -3.83 -4.47 8.86
CA LEU A 116 -2.72 -3.91 8.09
C LEU A 116 -2.27 -2.58 8.68
N LYS A 117 -0.97 -2.42 8.89
CA LYS A 117 -0.38 -1.15 9.30
C LYS A 117 0.53 -0.61 8.20
N LEU A 118 0.13 0.51 7.62
CA LEU A 118 0.85 1.24 6.59
C LEU A 118 1.46 2.52 7.17
N GLN A 119 2.57 2.93 6.58
CA GLN A 119 3.13 4.25 6.74
C GLN A 119 3.17 4.95 5.38
N PHE A 120 2.66 6.17 5.35
CA PHE A 120 2.67 7.09 4.23
C PHE A 120 3.77 8.15 4.45
N PRO A 121 4.95 7.99 3.82
CA PRO A 121 6.05 8.94 3.94
C PRO A 121 5.64 10.33 3.46
N LYS A 122 6.23 11.38 4.03
CA LYS A 122 6.01 12.76 3.57
C LYS A 122 6.49 12.99 2.13
N ARG A 123 7.49 12.23 1.68
CA ARG A 123 8.15 12.37 0.37
C ARG A 123 8.25 11.01 -0.32
N GLY A 124 8.10 10.97 -1.64
CA GLY A 124 8.25 9.77 -2.46
C GLY A 124 9.70 9.53 -2.88
N GLY A 125 10.61 9.41 -1.90
CA GLY A 125 12.05 9.25 -2.11
C GLY A 125 12.89 10.48 -1.79
N LEU A 126 14.23 10.31 -1.80
CA LEU A 126 15.17 11.42 -1.69
C LEU A 126 15.23 12.19 -3.03
N GLY A 127 15.13 13.52 -2.99
CA GLY A 127 15.10 14.37 -4.20
C GLY A 127 13.70 14.52 -4.85
N LYS A 128 13.65 14.75 -6.17
CA LYS A 128 12.40 14.81 -6.97
C LYS A 128 11.91 13.41 -7.40
N GLY A 129 11.94 12.41 -6.51
CA GLY A 129 11.68 11.00 -6.87
C GLY A 129 10.33 10.78 -7.55
N MET A 130 9.25 10.76 -6.77
CA MET A 130 7.88 10.66 -7.30
C MET A 130 7.20 12.05 -7.32
N PRO A 131 6.98 12.65 -8.51
CA PRO A 131 6.58 14.06 -8.62
C PRO A 131 5.17 14.35 -8.07
N ARG A 132 4.20 13.43 -8.24
CA ARG A 132 2.83 13.60 -7.73
C ARG A 132 2.60 12.98 -6.35
N HIS A 133 3.65 12.56 -5.66
CA HIS A 133 3.55 11.86 -4.36
C HIS A 133 2.70 12.61 -3.34
N THR A 134 2.89 13.92 -3.21
CA THR A 134 2.15 14.73 -2.22
C THR A 134 0.66 14.73 -2.52
N GLU A 135 0.28 15.03 -3.77
CA GLU A 135 -1.12 15.04 -4.21
C GLU A 135 -1.77 13.65 -4.03
N TYR A 136 -1.08 12.59 -4.47
CA TYR A 136 -1.58 11.22 -4.35
C TYR A 136 -1.71 10.77 -2.90
N ARG A 137 -0.75 11.12 -2.05
CA ARG A 137 -0.80 10.82 -0.62
C ARG A 137 -2.00 11.47 0.03
N GLU A 138 -2.27 12.74 -0.26
CA GLU A 138 -3.41 13.47 0.29
C GLU A 138 -4.73 12.83 -0.14
N LYS A 139 -4.91 12.54 -1.43
CA LYS A 139 -6.09 11.83 -1.95
C LYS A 139 -6.34 10.48 -1.26
N ILE A 140 -5.29 9.69 -1.06
CA ILE A 140 -5.40 8.39 -0.37
C ILE A 140 -5.84 8.61 1.08
N ILE A 141 -5.21 9.52 1.80
CA ILE A 141 -5.53 9.81 3.20
C ILE A 141 -6.97 10.33 3.33
N GLU A 142 -7.39 11.29 2.51
CA GLU A 142 -8.75 11.84 2.52
C GLU A 142 -9.81 10.75 2.32
N LYS A 143 -9.61 9.89 1.31
CA LYS A 143 -10.52 8.78 1.03
C LYS A 143 -10.60 7.80 2.20
N LEU A 144 -9.47 7.49 2.84
CA LEU A 144 -9.44 6.61 4.01
C LEU A 144 -10.08 7.24 5.27
N ILE A 145 -9.93 8.56 5.47
CA ILE A 145 -10.61 9.30 6.55
C ILE A 145 -12.12 9.26 6.35
N ALA A 146 -12.59 9.48 5.12
CA ALA A 146 -14.02 9.48 4.79
C ALA A 146 -14.72 8.16 5.14
N LEU A 147 -14.00 7.03 5.12
CA LEU A 147 -14.54 5.73 5.53
C LEU A 147 -14.88 5.67 7.03
N ASN A 148 -14.18 6.44 7.87
CA ASN A 148 -14.50 6.49 9.30
C ASN A 148 -15.66 7.42 9.62
N GLY A 149 -15.85 8.49 8.82
CA GLY A 149 -16.90 9.48 9.02
C GLY A 149 -18.26 9.13 8.41
N SER A 150 -18.34 8.03 7.65
CA SER A 150 -19.58 7.55 7.00
C SER A 150 -20.34 6.52 7.86
N ARG A 151 -20.16 6.56 9.19
CA ARG A 151 -20.79 5.67 10.16
C ARG A 151 -21.70 6.41 11.12
#